data_AF-A0A7J5YGD3-F1
#
_entry.id   AF-A0A7J5YGD3-F1
#
_cell.length_a   1.000
_cell.length_b   1.000
_cell.length_c   1.000
_cell.angle_alpha   90.00
_cell.angle_beta   90.00
_cell.angle_gamma   90.00
#
_symmetry.space_group_name_H-M   'P 1'
#
loop_
_entity.id
_entity.type
_entity.pdbx_description
1 polymer ?
#
loop_
_entity_poly.entity_id
_entity_poly.type
_entity_poly.pdbx_seq_one_letter_code
_entity_poly.pdbx_strand_id
1 'polypeptide(L)'
;MKLEDGPTARESICLSHEVSRNDSCPDLPEIQNGWKTTSHIALVRGARITYQCDPGYDLVGRETLACQLDLSWSNQPPFCEKIMYCSDPGHVEHSTRSLSDPKLLGYELIGEDAIKCIMGTPSFWSGPLPFCMGETAQKGFWIHG
;
A
#
# COMPACT_ATOMS: atom_id res chain seq x y z
N MET A 1 -21.57 -21.47 -77.03
CA MET A 1 -21.68 -20.30 -76.12
C MET A 1 -22.78 -20.55 -75.10
N LYS A 2 -22.55 -20.15 -73.84
CA LYS A 2 -23.36 -20.28 -72.62
C LYS A 2 -23.44 -21.68 -72.00
N LEU A 3 -22.42 -22.00 -71.20
CA LEU A 3 -22.63 -22.69 -69.92
C LEU A 3 -22.93 -21.60 -68.89
N GLU A 4 -24.09 -21.64 -68.25
CA GLU A 4 -24.39 -20.88 -67.04
C GLU A 4 -24.89 -21.91 -66.03
N ASP A 5 -23.94 -22.46 -65.28
CA ASP A 5 -24.17 -23.46 -64.25
C ASP A 5 -24.99 -22.88 -63.09
N GLY A 6 -25.90 -23.71 -62.55
CA GLY A 6 -26.77 -23.36 -61.44
C GLY A 6 -26.03 -23.05 -60.12
N PRO A 7 -26.74 -22.62 -59.08
CA PRO A 7 -26.12 -22.13 -57.84
C PRO A 7 -25.49 -23.29 -57.06
N THR A 8 -24.18 -23.45 -57.22
CA THR A 8 -23.35 -24.39 -56.48
C THR A 8 -22.97 -23.82 -55.12
N ALA A 9 -23.23 -24.61 -54.08
CA ALA A 9 -22.65 -24.57 -52.73
C ALA A 9 -22.76 -23.26 -51.92
N ARG A 10 -23.30 -23.42 -50.71
CA ARG A 10 -23.20 -22.48 -49.59
C ARG A 10 -21.72 -22.20 -49.27
N GLU A 11 -21.16 -21.19 -49.89
CA GLU A 11 -19.94 -20.56 -49.40
C GLU A 11 -20.35 -19.30 -48.65
N SER A 12 -20.20 -19.43 -47.34
CA SER A 12 -20.20 -18.43 -46.30
C SER A 12 -20.21 -17.01 -46.85
N ILE A 13 -21.29 -16.30 -46.55
CA ILE A 13 -21.33 -14.85 -46.63
C ILE A 13 -20.04 -14.39 -45.94
N CYS A 14 -19.10 -13.82 -46.70
CA CYS A 14 -18.12 -12.91 -46.13
C CYS A 14 -18.95 -11.74 -45.65
N LEU A 15 -19.63 -11.91 -44.51
CA LEU A 15 -20.05 -10.81 -43.71
C LEU A 15 -18.70 -10.15 -43.45
N SER A 16 -18.45 -9.04 -44.14
CA SER A 16 -17.93 -7.88 -43.45
C SER A 16 -18.89 -7.63 -42.29
N HIS A 17 -18.81 -8.48 -41.27
CA HIS A 17 -19.08 -8.05 -39.94
C HIS A 17 -18.03 -6.96 -39.82
N GLU A 18 -18.48 -5.73 -39.98
CA GLU A 18 -17.74 -4.59 -39.46
C GLU A 18 -17.43 -5.03 -38.03
N VAL A 19 -16.19 -5.49 -37.82
CA VAL A 19 -15.69 -5.81 -36.49
C VAL A 19 -15.84 -4.47 -35.79
N SER A 20 -16.89 -4.37 -34.97
CA SER A 20 -17.22 -3.15 -34.25
C SER A 20 -15.90 -2.70 -33.62
N ARG A 21 -15.42 -1.50 -33.98
CA ARG A 21 -14.17 -0.93 -33.49
C ARG A 21 -14.29 -0.61 -31.99
N ASN A 22 -14.54 -1.61 -31.17
CA ASN A 22 -14.70 -1.45 -29.74
C ASN A 22 -14.29 -2.72 -28.98
N ASP A 23 -13.33 -3.50 -29.50
CA ASP A 23 -12.73 -4.64 -28.78
C ASP A 23 -11.73 -4.21 -27.68
N SER A 24 -11.83 -2.96 -27.24
CA SER A 24 -10.97 -2.33 -26.26
C SER A 24 -11.74 -2.04 -24.98
N CYS A 25 -11.12 -2.31 -23.85
CA CYS A 25 -11.58 -1.84 -22.55
C CYS A 25 -11.46 -0.30 -22.45
N PRO A 26 -12.31 0.34 -21.62
CA PRO A 26 -12.20 1.76 -21.35
C PRO A 26 -10.86 2.08 -20.68
N ASP A 27 -10.32 3.28 -20.92
CA ASP A 27 -9.15 3.72 -20.15
C ASP A 27 -9.53 3.94 -18.68
N LEU A 28 -8.65 3.52 -17.78
CA LEU A 28 -8.83 3.69 -16.34
C LEU A 28 -8.19 5.00 -15.87
N PRO A 29 -8.68 5.62 -14.79
CA PRO A 29 -8.08 6.84 -14.29
C PRO A 29 -6.64 6.63 -13.81
N GLU A 30 -5.88 7.72 -13.81
CA GLU A 30 -4.66 7.84 -13.01
C GLU A 30 -5.00 7.83 -11.52
N ILE A 31 -4.06 7.38 -10.70
CA ILE A 31 -4.21 7.35 -9.24
C ILE A 31 -3.35 8.45 -8.61
N GLN A 32 -3.80 9.04 -7.51
CA GLN A 32 -3.01 10.03 -6.79
C GLN A 32 -1.81 9.37 -6.09
N ASN A 33 -0.67 10.05 -6.09
CA ASN A 33 0.60 9.56 -5.51
C ASN A 33 1.01 8.20 -6.09
N GLY A 34 0.82 8.02 -7.38
CA GLY A 34 1.17 6.81 -8.11
C GLY A 34 1.03 7.00 -9.61
N TRP A 35 1.32 5.93 -10.34
CA TRP A 35 1.32 5.92 -11.80
C TRP A 35 0.91 4.53 -12.32
N LYS A 36 0.43 4.49 -13.56
CA LYS A 36 0.06 3.23 -14.24
C LYS A 36 0.95 2.96 -15.45
N THR A 37 1.17 1.68 -15.74
CA THR A 37 1.81 1.20 -16.97
C THR A 37 0.90 0.26 -17.73
N THR A 38 0.90 0.38 -19.05
CA THR A 38 0.16 -0.52 -19.92
C THR A 38 1.12 -1.49 -20.59
N SER A 39 0.72 -2.76 -20.65
CA SER A 39 1.47 -3.81 -21.36
C SER A 39 1.40 -3.67 -22.88
N HIS A 40 0.37 -3.00 -23.40
CA HIS A 40 0.11 -2.84 -24.83
C HIS A 40 -0.30 -1.40 -25.12
N ILE A 41 -0.07 -0.94 -26.36
CA ILE A 41 -0.45 0.39 -26.83
C ILE A 41 -1.98 0.54 -26.88
N ALA A 42 -2.68 -0.54 -27.28
CA ALA A 42 -4.14 -0.60 -27.28
C ALA A 42 -4.64 -1.42 -26.08
N LEU A 43 -5.68 -0.93 -25.40
CA LEU A 43 -6.30 -1.57 -24.24
C LEU A 43 -7.28 -2.68 -24.67
N VAL A 44 -6.85 -3.58 -25.55
CA VAL A 44 -7.68 -4.67 -26.08
C VAL A 44 -7.78 -5.84 -25.09
N ARG A 45 -8.65 -6.81 -25.39
CA ARG A 45 -8.74 -8.07 -24.61
C ARG A 45 -7.38 -8.67 -24.31
N GLY A 46 -7.15 -9.03 -23.06
CA GLY A 46 -5.87 -9.55 -22.57
C GLY A 46 -4.81 -8.49 -22.25
N ALA A 47 -5.01 -7.23 -22.62
CA ALA A 47 -4.16 -6.13 -22.18
C ALA A 47 -4.22 -5.99 -20.65
N ARG A 48 -3.09 -5.58 -20.08
CA ARG A 48 -2.88 -5.44 -18.64
C ARG A 48 -2.42 -4.02 -18.30
N ILE A 49 -2.97 -3.48 -17.22
CA ILE A 49 -2.54 -2.24 -16.58
C ILE A 49 -1.94 -2.60 -15.22
N THR A 50 -0.74 -2.12 -14.93
CA THR A 50 -0.07 -2.29 -13.64
C THR A 50 0.08 -0.94 -12.97
N TYR A 51 -0.46 -0.81 -11.76
CA TYR A 51 -0.39 0.38 -10.92
C TYR A 51 0.77 0.28 -9.94
N GLN A 52 1.43 1.40 -9.70
CA GLN A 52 2.50 1.53 -8.72
C GLN A 52 2.32 2.84 -7.95
N CYS A 53 2.63 2.81 -6.67
CA CYS A 53 2.59 4.00 -5.82
C CYS A 53 3.95 4.70 -5.77
N ASP A 54 3.91 6.01 -5.56
CA ASP A 54 5.10 6.83 -5.34
C ASP A 54 5.79 6.44 -4.03
N PRO A 55 7.10 6.74 -3.87
CA PRO A 55 7.81 6.46 -2.64
C PRO A 55 7.12 7.07 -1.41
N GLY A 56 6.92 6.26 -0.37
CA GLY A 56 6.21 6.66 0.84
C GLY A 56 4.68 6.42 0.80
N TYR A 57 4.19 5.71 -0.21
CA TYR A 57 2.81 5.24 -0.31
C TYR A 57 2.75 3.74 -0.59
N ASP A 58 1.77 3.06 0.01
CA ASP A 58 1.48 1.65 -0.22
C ASP A 58 0.23 1.48 -1.07
N LEU A 59 0.25 0.46 -1.95
CA LEU A 59 -0.85 0.17 -2.86
C LEU A 59 -1.95 -0.64 -2.16
N VAL A 60 -3.15 -0.08 -2.11
CA VAL A 60 -4.34 -0.74 -1.56
C VAL A 60 -5.24 -1.21 -2.71
N GLY A 61 -5.31 -2.52 -2.90
CA GLY A 61 -6.09 -3.17 -3.95
C GLY A 61 -5.25 -4.10 -4.83
N ARG A 62 -5.69 -4.34 -6.06
CA ARG A 62 -4.96 -5.18 -7.02
C ARG A 62 -4.01 -4.33 -7.85
N GLU A 63 -2.73 -4.68 -7.79
CA GLU A 63 -1.67 -4.02 -8.56
C GLU A 63 -1.88 -4.14 -10.08
N THR A 64 -2.27 -5.32 -10.56
CA THR A 64 -2.47 -5.56 -12.01
C THR A 64 -3.93 -5.86 -12.35
N LEU A 65 -4.45 -5.13 -13.33
CA LEU A 65 -5.78 -5.29 -13.90
C LEU A 65 -5.68 -5.81 -15.34
N ALA A 66 -6.53 -6.77 -15.70
CA ALA A 66 -6.59 -7.33 -17.06
C ALA A 66 -7.92 -6.99 -17.75
N CYS A 67 -7.85 -6.66 -19.04
CA CYS A 67 -9.01 -6.45 -19.90
C CYS A 67 -9.63 -7.81 -20.28
N GLN A 68 -10.87 -8.03 -19.89
CA GLN A 68 -11.57 -9.29 -20.04
C GLN A 68 -12.33 -9.40 -21.36
N LEU A 69 -12.91 -10.58 -21.63
CA LEU A 69 -13.65 -10.86 -22.87
C LEU A 69 -14.90 -9.99 -23.02
N ASP A 70 -15.52 -9.60 -21.91
CA ASP A 70 -16.68 -8.72 -21.85
C ASP A 70 -16.31 -7.22 -21.95
N LEU A 71 -15.04 -6.91 -22.20
CA LEU A 71 -14.50 -5.55 -22.30
C LEU A 71 -14.56 -4.75 -20.99
N SER A 72 -14.61 -5.47 -19.87
CA SER A 72 -14.46 -4.92 -18.53
C SER A 72 -13.06 -5.18 -17.97
N TRP A 73 -12.66 -4.40 -16.96
CA TRP A 73 -11.45 -4.65 -16.20
C TRP A 73 -11.70 -5.65 -15.10
N SER A 74 -10.72 -6.53 -14.88
CA SER A 74 -10.84 -7.60 -13.89
C SER A 74 -11.17 -7.15 -12.46
N ASN A 75 -10.75 -5.94 -12.08
CA ASN A 75 -11.00 -5.34 -10.78
C ASN A 75 -11.05 -3.81 -10.96
N GLN A 76 -11.44 -3.10 -9.91
CA GLN A 76 -11.40 -1.64 -9.86
C GLN A 76 -9.96 -1.11 -9.70
N PRO A 77 -9.68 0.13 -10.12
CA PRO A 77 -8.39 0.78 -9.85
C PRO A 77 -8.05 0.79 -8.36
N PRO A 78 -6.80 0.48 -7.97
CA PRO A 78 -6.36 0.61 -6.60
C PRO A 78 -6.19 2.08 -6.22
N PHE A 79 -5.86 2.34 -4.96
CA PHE A 79 -5.43 3.67 -4.50
C PHE A 79 -4.15 3.56 -3.67
N CYS A 80 -3.43 4.68 -3.56
CA CYS A 80 -2.20 4.78 -2.80
C CYS A 80 -2.47 5.43 -1.44
N GLU A 81 -2.17 4.71 -0.37
CA GLU A 81 -2.30 5.20 1.00
C GLU A 81 -0.92 5.58 1.54
N LYS A 82 -0.83 6.72 2.24
CA LYS A 82 0.46 7.22 2.76
C LYS A 82 1.00 6.27 3.81
N ILE A 83 2.23 5.82 3.63
CA ILE A 83 2.96 5.05 4.63
C ILE A 83 3.28 6.00 5.79
N MET A 84 2.64 5.76 6.92
CA MET A 84 2.98 6.42 8.17
C MET A 84 4.03 5.56 8.85
N TYR A 85 5.26 6.07 8.97
CA TYR A 85 6.30 5.45 9.78
C TYR A 85 6.15 5.89 11.24
N CYS A 86 6.55 5.04 12.18
CA CYS A 86 6.67 5.45 13.57
C CYS A 86 7.68 6.60 13.66
N SER A 87 7.23 7.78 14.09
CA SER A 87 8.13 8.91 14.41
C SER A 87 8.90 8.61 15.70
N ASP A 88 10.07 9.24 15.91
CA ASP A 88 10.85 9.09 17.16
C ASP A 88 9.89 9.14 18.35
N PRO A 89 9.79 8.07 19.17
CA PRO A 89 8.71 7.95 20.15
C PRO A 89 8.80 9.02 21.24
N GLY A 90 9.88 9.81 21.26
CA GLY A 90 10.16 10.87 22.20
C GLY A 90 11.26 10.46 23.18
N HIS A 91 11.78 11.46 23.89
CA HIS A 91 12.73 11.23 24.97
C HIS A 91 12.01 11.23 26.31
N VAL A 92 12.29 10.24 27.15
CA VAL A 92 11.83 10.20 28.53
C VAL A 92 12.71 11.14 29.36
N GLU A 93 12.13 12.08 30.09
CA GLU A 93 12.92 12.99 30.96
C GLU A 93 13.75 12.19 31.97
N HIS A 94 14.98 12.64 32.22
CA HIS A 94 16.00 11.97 33.04
C HIS A 94 16.50 10.61 32.52
N SER A 95 16.23 10.26 31.25
CA SER A 95 16.91 9.14 30.60
C SER A 95 18.22 9.60 29.94
N THR A 96 19.26 8.77 29.94
CA THR A 96 20.45 8.99 29.09
C THR A 96 20.42 7.92 28.02
N ARG A 97 20.54 8.29 26.74
CA ARG A 97 20.70 7.33 25.63
C ARG A 97 22.09 6.71 25.75
N SER A 98 22.25 5.60 26.48
CA SER A 98 23.55 4.94 26.64
C SER A 98 23.45 3.43 26.39
N LEU A 99 24.22 2.94 25.42
CA LEU A 99 24.42 1.51 25.13
C LEU A 99 25.36 0.84 26.16
N SER A 100 25.46 1.35 27.40
CA SER A 100 26.30 0.74 28.44
C SER A 100 25.84 1.07 29.87
N ASP A 101 25.60 -0.01 30.60
CA ASP A 101 25.50 -0.26 32.05
C ASP A 101 24.56 0.58 32.95
N PRO A 102 23.49 -0.05 33.50
CA PRO A 102 22.61 0.53 34.52
C PRO A 102 23.15 0.26 35.92
N LYS A 103 24.03 1.14 36.43
CA LYS A 103 24.23 1.23 37.89
C LYS A 103 24.71 2.59 38.34
N LEU A 104 23.89 3.62 38.15
CA LEU A 104 24.03 4.85 38.94
C LEU A 104 22.73 5.66 38.94
N LEU A 105 22.34 6.10 40.14
CA LEU A 105 21.12 6.82 40.52
C LEU A 105 19.89 5.92 40.69
N GLY A 106 19.35 5.90 41.91
CA GLY A 106 18.20 5.11 42.38
C GLY A 106 16.88 5.48 41.71
N TYR A 107 16.82 5.30 40.40
CA TYR A 107 15.63 5.35 39.57
C TYR A 107 15.26 3.94 39.14
N GLU A 108 14.00 3.59 39.32
CA GLU A 108 13.39 2.37 38.82
C GLU A 108 12.67 2.66 37.50
N LEU A 109 12.96 1.85 36.47
CA LEU A 109 12.25 1.92 35.20
C LEU A 109 10.89 1.26 35.34
N ILE A 110 9.82 1.99 35.03
CA ILE A 110 8.45 1.50 35.03
C ILE A 110 7.96 1.42 33.58
N GLY A 111 7.71 0.20 33.10
CA GLY A 111 7.29 -0.09 31.73
C GLY A 111 8.23 -1.05 31.01
N GLU A 112 8.01 -1.24 29.70
CA GLU A 112 8.90 -2.03 28.85
C GLU A 112 10.20 -1.27 28.58
N ASP A 113 11.34 -1.96 28.64
CA ASP A 113 12.67 -1.40 28.40
C ASP A 113 12.96 -1.10 26.93
N ALA A 114 12.12 -1.60 26.03
CA ALA A 114 12.12 -1.26 24.62
C ALA A 114 10.72 -1.38 24.02
N ILE A 115 10.29 -0.34 23.31
CA ILE A 115 9.14 -0.39 22.41
C ILE A 115 9.61 -0.62 20.97
N LYS A 116 8.83 -1.38 20.20
CA LYS A 116 9.14 -1.74 18.82
C LYS A 116 8.16 -1.07 17.88
N CYS A 117 8.65 -0.57 16.75
CA CYS A 117 7.76 -0.13 15.68
C CYS A 117 7.22 -1.37 14.97
N ILE A 118 5.91 -1.58 15.07
CA ILE A 118 5.20 -2.65 14.38
C ILE A 118 4.78 -2.08 13.03
N MET A 119 5.43 -2.60 11.97
CA MET A 119 5.13 -2.21 10.59
C MET A 119 3.73 -2.68 10.21
N GLY A 120 2.89 -1.73 9.78
CA GLY A 120 1.50 -1.96 9.37
C GLY A 120 0.93 -0.73 8.67
N THR A 121 -0.33 -0.81 8.25
CA THR A 121 -1.08 0.30 7.64
C THR A 121 -2.27 0.66 8.55
N PRO A 122 -2.12 1.61 9.51
CA PRO A 122 -0.93 2.41 9.84
C PRO A 122 0.05 1.68 10.77
N SER A 123 1.33 2.11 10.80
CA SER A 123 2.31 1.54 11.73
C SER A 123 2.10 2.10 13.14
N PHE A 124 2.41 1.29 14.16
CA PHE A 124 2.18 1.65 15.56
C PHE A 124 3.32 1.15 16.46
N TRP A 125 3.55 1.86 17.56
CA TRP A 125 4.46 1.41 18.62
C TRP A 125 3.83 0.27 19.42
N SER A 126 4.62 -0.74 19.79
CA SER A 126 4.17 -1.89 20.59
C SER A 126 3.59 -1.52 21.96
N GLY A 127 3.90 -0.32 22.47
CA GLY A 127 3.44 0.18 23.76
C GLY A 127 3.79 1.66 23.99
N PRO A 128 3.42 2.22 25.15
CA PRO A 128 3.79 3.58 25.54
C PRO A 128 5.28 3.66 25.94
N LEU A 129 5.83 4.89 25.95
CA LEU A 129 7.17 5.13 26.49
C LEU A 129 7.24 4.73 27.99
N PRO A 130 8.32 4.06 28.44
CA PRO A 130 8.54 3.81 29.86
C PRO A 130 8.91 5.10 30.59
N PHE A 131 8.82 5.11 31.92
CA PHE A 131 9.23 6.25 32.74
C PHE A 131 10.10 5.82 33.92
N CYS A 132 11.04 6.67 34.33
CA CYS A 132 11.92 6.41 35.46
C CYS A 132 11.41 7.13 36.71
N MET A 133 11.15 6.40 37.79
CA MET A 133 10.80 6.98 39.10
C MET A 133 11.95 6.84 40.09
N GLY A 134 12.35 7.94 40.73
CA GLY A 134 13.37 7.93 41.77
C GLY A 134 12.79 7.60 43.14
N GLU A 135 13.54 6.89 43.98
CA GLU A 135 13.23 6.84 45.42
C GLU A 135 13.39 8.26 45.99
N THR A 136 12.28 8.89 46.36
CA THR A 136 12.31 10.12 47.16
C THR A 136 13.01 9.81 48.49
N ALA A 137 14.26 10.26 48.66
CA ALA A 137 14.92 10.35 49.95
C ALA A 137 14.22 11.40 50.82
N GLN A 138 13.09 11.04 51.42
CA GLN A 138 12.44 11.83 52.47
C GLN A 138 12.06 10.93 53.66
N LYS A 139 13.04 10.71 54.54
CA LYS A 139 12.82 10.71 55.99
C LYS A 139 13.91 11.55 56.67
N GLY A 140 13.85 12.86 56.42
CA GLY A 140 14.61 13.87 57.14
C GLY A 140 13.66 14.98 57.57
N PHE A 141 12.84 14.73 58.59
CA PHE A 141 11.99 15.75 59.20
C PHE A 141 12.74 16.29 60.42
N TRP A 142 13.59 17.30 60.22
CA TRP A 142 14.10 18.13 61.31
C TRP A 142 13.01 19.13 61.67
N ILE A 143 12.31 18.90 62.79
CA ILE A 143 11.55 19.96 63.46
C ILE A 143 12.48 20.66 64.43
N HIS A 144 12.79 21.93 64.12
CA HIS A 144 13.31 22.86 65.11
C HIS A 144 12.25 23.09 66.20
N GLY A 145 12.67 23.03 67.46
CA GLY A 145 11.93 23.42 68.65
C GLY A 145 12.89 23.64 69.80
#